data_AF-A0A2N6NEN2-F1
#
_entry.id   AF-A0A2N6NEN2-F1
#
_cell.length_a   1.000
_cell.length_b   1.000
_cell.length_c   1.000
_cell.angle_alpha   90.00
_cell.angle_beta   90.00
_cell.angle_gamma   90.00
#
_symmetry.space_group_name_H-M   'P 1'
#
loop_
_entity.id
_entity.type
_entity.pdbx_description
1 polymer ?
#
loop_
_entity_poly.entity_id
_entity_poly.type
_entity_poly.pdbx_seq_one_letter_code
_entity_poly.pdbx_strand_id
1 'polypeptide(L)'
;MELKFELDAKFEQDTRSYRDKRRLLVIKNISYKVPCADFKQACREKLIKPDDLKPPAICFLWQAADRNTDTNLHRGRVEVGFGDRASVIRAEKELLDWEFRGRKVQVERAARRRVS
;
A
#
# COMPACT_ATOMS: atom_id res chain seq x y z
N MET A 1 16.90 -6.06 -24.40
CA MET A 1 15.68 -5.23 -24.43
C MET A 1 15.00 -5.38 -23.08
N GLU A 2 15.09 -4.38 -22.20
CA GLU A 2 14.28 -4.35 -20.98
C GLU A 2 12.84 -4.02 -21.39
N LEU A 3 11.97 -5.03 -21.41
CA LEU A 3 10.53 -4.80 -21.38
C LEU A 3 10.18 -4.22 -20.01
N LYS A 4 10.38 -2.90 -19.83
CA LYS A 4 9.77 -2.15 -18.73
C LYS A 4 8.31 -1.91 -19.12
N PHE A 5 7.44 -2.80 -18.67
CA PHE A 5 6.05 -2.90 -19.09
C PHE A 5 5.20 -1.69 -18.65
N GLU A 6 4.22 -1.30 -19.46
CA GLU A 6 3.33 -0.13 -19.23
C GLU A 6 2.53 -0.20 -17.91
N LEU A 7 2.20 -1.39 -17.42
CA LEU A 7 1.54 -1.60 -16.12
C LEU A 7 2.43 -1.14 -14.96
N ASP A 8 3.72 -1.46 -15.02
CA ASP A 8 4.69 -0.96 -14.05
C ASP A 8 4.90 0.54 -14.21
N ALA A 9 4.80 1.08 -15.43
CA ALA A 9 4.92 2.52 -15.67
C ALA A 9 3.77 3.33 -15.05
N LYS A 10 2.52 2.89 -15.21
CA LYS A 10 1.34 3.54 -14.58
C LYS A 10 1.40 3.42 -13.06
N PHE A 11 1.69 2.23 -12.55
CA PHE A 11 1.85 2.00 -11.11
C PHE A 11 2.98 2.86 -10.52
N GLU A 12 4.12 2.94 -11.21
CA GLU A 12 5.23 3.80 -10.81
C GLU A 12 4.82 5.28 -10.84
N GLN A 13 4.09 5.72 -11.88
CA GLN A 13 3.59 7.09 -11.97
C GLN A 13 2.67 7.45 -10.79
N ASP A 14 1.74 6.56 -10.44
CA ASP A 14 0.77 6.75 -9.36
C ASP A 14 1.45 6.76 -7.97
N THR A 15 2.48 5.92 -7.78
CA THR A 15 3.19 5.81 -6.49
C THR A 15 4.32 6.82 -6.32
N ARG A 16 4.90 7.36 -7.41
CA ARG A 16 6.10 8.21 -7.38
C ARG A 16 5.92 9.45 -6.51
N SER A 17 4.82 10.16 -6.68
CA SER A 17 4.56 11.41 -5.95
C SER A 17 4.53 11.21 -4.43
N TYR A 18 3.95 10.09 -3.97
CA TYR A 18 3.94 9.70 -2.57
C TYR A 18 5.34 9.29 -2.11
N ARG A 19 6.06 8.50 -2.90
CA ARG A 19 7.41 8.01 -2.56
C ARG A 19 8.39 9.15 -2.35
N ASP A 20 8.45 10.09 -3.28
CA ASP A 20 9.39 11.22 -3.24
C ASP A 20 9.14 12.12 -2.01
N LYS A 21 7.86 12.31 -1.68
CA LYS A 21 7.39 13.06 -0.50
C LYS A 21 7.49 12.27 0.81
N ARG A 22 7.98 11.02 0.80
CA ARG A 22 8.02 10.09 1.95
C ARG A 22 6.64 9.85 2.56
N ARG A 23 5.64 9.77 1.69
CA ARG A 23 4.21 9.56 1.99
C ARG A 23 3.71 8.20 1.53
N LEU A 24 4.61 7.25 1.26
CA LEU A 24 4.30 5.93 0.74
C LEU A 24 4.76 4.84 1.70
N LEU A 25 3.82 4.02 2.14
CA LEU A 25 4.06 2.84 2.96
C LEU A 25 3.82 1.59 2.12
N VAL A 26 4.68 0.60 2.25
CA VAL A 26 4.57 -0.70 1.58
C VAL A 26 4.14 -1.71 2.62
N ILE A 27 3.03 -2.41 2.36
CA ILE A 27 2.56 -3.50 3.21
C ILE A 27 2.67 -4.81 2.43
N LYS A 28 3.31 -5.81 3.03
CA LYS A 28 3.59 -7.13 2.44
C LYS A 28 3.07 -8.25 3.33
N ASN A 29 3.27 -9.48 2.85
CA ASN A 29 2.84 -10.74 3.47
C ASN A 29 1.30 -10.89 3.55
N ILE A 30 0.57 -10.24 2.66
CA ILE A 30 -0.88 -10.38 2.54
C ILE A 30 -1.15 -11.70 1.80
N SER A 31 -2.12 -12.49 2.27
CA SER A 31 -2.51 -13.72 1.56
C SER A 31 -3.11 -13.38 0.19
N TYR A 32 -2.64 -14.04 -0.88
CA TYR A 32 -3.17 -13.87 -2.25
C TYR A 32 -4.66 -14.18 -2.39
N LYS A 33 -5.23 -14.92 -1.43
CA LYS A 33 -6.66 -15.29 -1.40
C LYS A 33 -7.55 -14.19 -0.82
N VAL A 34 -6.97 -13.13 -0.26
CA VAL A 34 -7.70 -12.03 0.35
C VAL A 34 -8.19 -11.09 -0.77
N PRO A 35 -9.47 -10.72 -0.81
CA PRO A 35 -9.93 -9.68 -1.71
C PRO A 35 -9.28 -8.32 -1.37
N CYS A 36 -8.85 -7.58 -2.40
CA CYS A 36 -8.32 -6.23 -2.21
C CYS A 36 -9.27 -5.31 -1.41
N ALA A 37 -10.57 -5.46 -1.59
CA ALA A 37 -11.59 -4.69 -0.86
C ALA A 37 -11.57 -4.96 0.65
N ASP A 38 -11.57 -6.24 1.04
CA ASP A 38 -11.50 -6.66 2.44
C ASP A 38 -10.26 -6.11 3.14
N PHE A 39 -9.10 -6.20 2.50
CA PHE A 39 -7.88 -5.65 3.06
C PHE A 39 -7.95 -4.12 3.19
N LYS A 40 -8.47 -3.43 2.17
CA LYS A 40 -8.65 -1.96 2.20
C LYS A 40 -9.54 -1.54 3.36
N GLN A 41 -10.66 -2.23 3.56
CA GLN A 41 -11.59 -1.93 4.64
C GLN A 41 -10.94 -2.15 6.02
N ALA A 42 -10.38 -3.34 6.25
CA ALA A 42 -9.74 -3.65 7.53
C ALA A 42 -8.57 -2.71 7.85
N CYS A 43 -7.79 -2.33 6.83
CA CYS A 43 -6.70 -1.36 6.99
C CYS A 43 -7.24 0.04 7.33
N ARG A 44 -8.35 0.47 6.71
CA ARG A 44 -9.01 1.74 7.08
C ARG A 44 -9.52 1.72 8.51
N GLU A 45 -10.21 0.66 8.93
CA GLU A 45 -10.70 0.49 10.30
C GLU A 45 -9.57 0.48 11.32
N LYS A 46 -8.41 -0.10 10.96
CA LYS A 46 -7.22 -0.10 11.81
C LYS A 46 -6.56 1.28 11.93
N LEU A 47 -6.58 2.07 10.85
CA LEU A 47 -5.85 3.34 10.77
C LEU A 47 -6.68 4.57 11.17
N ILE A 48 -7.97 4.58 10.84
CA ILE A 48 -8.91 5.66 11.12
C ILE A 48 -9.50 5.41 12.51
N LYS A 49 -9.21 6.31 13.46
CA LYS A 49 -9.82 6.26 14.79
C LYS A 49 -11.21 6.91 14.72
N PRO A 50 -12.18 6.47 15.54
CA PRO A 50 -13.50 7.08 15.61
C PRO A 50 -13.46 8.59 15.89
N ASP A 51 -12.44 9.04 16.64
CA ASP A 51 -12.26 10.44 17.04
C ASP A 51 -11.52 11.29 15.98
N ASP A 52 -11.09 10.71 14.87
CA ASP A 52 -10.45 11.47 13.79
C ASP A 52 -11.54 12.31 13.07
N LEU A 53 -11.72 13.58 13.50
CA LEU A 53 -12.62 14.58 12.91
C LEU A 53 -12.50 14.69 11.38
N LYS A 54 -11.33 14.35 10.83
CA LYS A 54 -11.08 14.21 9.40
C LYS A 54 -10.24 12.96 9.16
N PRO A 55 -10.77 11.91 8.52
CA PRO A 55 -9.98 10.73 8.24
C PRO A 55 -8.79 11.09 7.34
N PRO A 56 -7.61 10.49 7.55
CA PRO A 56 -6.47 10.71 6.68
C PRO A 56 -6.82 10.37 5.23
N ALA A 57 -6.31 11.15 4.29
CA ALA A 57 -6.40 10.81 2.88
C ALA A 57 -5.51 9.59 2.61
N ILE A 58 -6.12 8.43 2.35
CA ILE A 58 -5.43 7.15 2.11
C ILE A 58 -5.78 6.63 0.71
N CYS A 59 -4.75 6.37 -0.10
CA CYS A 59 -4.87 5.76 -1.42
C CYS A 59 -4.18 4.38 -1.43
N PHE A 60 -4.93 3.34 -1.82
CA PHE A 60 -4.41 1.97 -1.92
C PHE A 60 -4.10 1.63 -3.37
N LEU A 61 -2.83 1.34 -3.64
CA LEU A 61 -2.29 1.07 -4.96
C LEU A 61 -1.81 -0.38 -4.96
N TRP A 62 -2.52 -1.23 -5.70
CA TRP A 62 -2.18 -2.65 -5.82
C TRP A 62 -1.43 -2.87 -7.12
N GLN A 63 -0.28 -3.53 -7.04
CA GLN A 63 0.38 -4.04 -8.23
C GLN A 63 -0.35 -5.31 -8.68
N ALA A 64 -0.82 -5.33 -9.93
CA ALA A 64 -1.53 -6.48 -10.49
C ALA A 64 -0.66 -7.75 -10.42
N ALA A 65 -1.28 -8.89 -10.08
CA ALA A 65 -0.58 -10.18 -10.04
C ALA A 65 -0.13 -10.62 -11.44
N ASP A 66 -0.99 -10.48 -12.43
CA ASP A 66 -0.77 -10.78 -13.84
C ASP A 66 -1.63 -9.83 -14.70
N ARG A 67 -1.34 -9.71 -16.01
CA ARG A 67 -2.17 -8.93 -16.95
C ARG A 67 -3.41 -9.71 -17.43
N ASN A 68 -3.32 -11.04 -17.43
CA ASN A 68 -4.32 -11.96 -17.97
C ASN A 68 -5.19 -12.61 -16.90
N THR A 69 -4.76 -12.64 -15.63
CA THR A 69 -5.60 -13.12 -14.53
C THR A 69 -6.17 -11.94 -13.76
N ASP A 70 -7.50 -11.91 -13.69
CA ASP A 70 -8.36 -11.20 -12.75
C ASP A 70 -7.74 -9.98 -12.05
N THR A 71 -8.31 -8.80 -12.32
CA THR A 71 -8.05 -7.52 -11.64
C THR A 71 -8.19 -7.56 -10.11
N ASN A 72 -8.65 -8.69 -9.57
CA ASN A 72 -8.85 -8.96 -8.16
C ASN A 72 -7.65 -9.66 -7.47
N LEU A 73 -6.68 -10.19 -8.23
CA LEU A 73 -5.51 -10.87 -7.66
C LEU A 73 -4.35 -9.90 -7.45
N HIS A 74 -3.86 -9.83 -6.21
CA HIS A 74 -2.71 -9.01 -5.81
C HIS A 74 -1.50 -9.86 -5.48
N ARG A 75 -0.28 -9.31 -5.57
CA ARG A 75 0.99 -10.03 -5.29
C ARG A 75 1.33 -10.17 -3.80
N GLY A 76 0.32 -10.29 -2.94
CA GLY A 76 0.51 -10.27 -1.48
C GLY A 76 1.13 -8.97 -0.93
N ARG A 77 1.04 -7.87 -1.70
CA ARG A 77 1.65 -6.57 -1.44
C ARG A 77 0.75 -5.44 -1.90
N VAL A 78 0.73 -4.36 -1.13
CA VAL A 78 0.04 -3.11 -1.46
C VAL A 78 0.87 -1.90 -1.06
N GLU A 79 0.74 -0.84 -1.86
CA GLU A 79 1.34 0.46 -1.63
C GLU A 79 0.25 1.41 -1.14
N VAL A 80 0.47 2.00 0.02
CA VAL A 80 -0.48 2.90 0.67
C VAL A 80 0.10 4.31 0.66
N GLY A 81 -0.49 5.16 -0.18
CA GLY A 81 -0.20 6.58 -0.25
C GLY A 81 -1.00 7.36 0.80
N PHE A 82 -0.35 8.29 1.47
CA PHE A 82 -0.94 9.14 2.50
C PHE A 82 -0.92 10.61 2.12
N GLY A 83 -1.91 11.37 2.60
CA GLY A 83 -1.99 12.82 2.38
C GLY A 83 -0.82 13.58 3.00
N ASP A 84 -0.30 13.12 4.14
CA ASP A 84 0.77 13.76 4.89
C ASP A 84 1.74 12.74 5.51
N ARG A 85 2.88 13.22 6.02
CA ARG A 85 3.93 12.37 6.59
C ARG A 85 3.63 11.87 8.01
N ALA A 86 2.87 12.63 8.80
CA ALA A 86 2.51 12.22 10.16
C ALA A 86 1.59 10.99 10.11
N SER A 87 0.65 10.97 9.17
CA SER A 87 -0.21 9.82 8.88
C SER A 87 0.60 8.56 8.52
N VAL A 88 1.69 8.67 7.75
CA VAL A 88 2.59 7.52 7.49
C VAL A 88 3.25 7.01 8.76
N ILE A 89 3.81 7.91 9.58
CA ILE A 89 4.51 7.53 10.82
C ILE A 89 3.53 6.82 11.76
N ARG A 90 2.31 7.34 11.90
CA ARG A 90 1.25 6.70 12.69
C ARG A 90 0.88 5.34 12.12
N ALA A 91 0.61 5.26 10.81
CA ALA A 91 0.23 4.01 10.18
C ALA A 91 1.30 2.92 10.28
N GLU A 92 2.57 3.28 10.11
CA GLU A 92 3.68 2.34 10.28
C GLU A 92 3.69 1.73 11.69
N LYS A 93 3.49 2.54 12.73
CA LYS A 93 3.45 2.07 14.12
C LYS A 93 2.24 1.17 14.39
N GLU A 94 1.06 1.59 13.94
CA GLU A 94 -0.20 0.85 14.16
C GLU A 94 -0.22 -0.49 13.42
N LEU A 95 0.53 -0.61 12.31
CA LEU A 95 0.58 -1.81 11.48
C LEU A 95 1.80 -2.72 11.75
N LEU A 96 2.82 -2.26 12.49
CA LEU A 96 4.10 -2.98 12.70
C LEU A 96 3.91 -4.40 13.28
N ASP A 97 2.86 -4.62 14.05
CA ASP A 97 2.51 -5.91 14.65
C ASP A 97 1.09 -6.38 14.31
N TRP A 98 0.49 -5.81 13.28
CA TRP A 98 -0.88 -6.16 12.93
C TRP A 98 -0.95 -7.56 12.32
N GLU A 99 -1.72 -8.44 12.97
CA GLU A 99 -2.12 -9.71 12.39
C GLU A 99 -3.43 -9.55 11.62
N PHE A 100 -3.39 -9.91 10.33
CA PHE A 100 -4.55 -9.92 9.48
C PHE A 100 -4.76 -11.32 8.91
N ARG A 101 -5.91 -11.94 9.25
CA ARG A 101 -6.30 -13.29 8.79
C ARG A 101 -5.22 -14.35 9.08
N GLY A 102 -4.66 -14.35 10.31
CA GLY A 102 -3.66 -15.33 10.74
C GLY A 102 -2.26 -15.09 10.17
N ARG A 103 -1.99 -13.91 9.60
CA ARG A 103 -0.68 -13.52 9.08
C ARG A 103 -0.26 -12.17 9.63
N LYS A 104 0.95 -12.09 10.17
CA LYS A 104 1.56 -10.81 10.52
C LYS A 104 1.94 -10.07 9.25
N VAL A 105 1.38 -8.87 9.05
CA VAL A 105 1.77 -8.04 7.92
C VAL A 105 3.20 -7.53 8.12
N GLN A 106 3.90 -7.34 7.00
CA GLN A 106 5.22 -6.70 7.00
C GLN A 106 5.06 -5.28 6.48
N VAL A 107 5.66 -4.32 7.17
CA VAL A 107 5.48 -2.90 6.87
C VAL A 107 6.84 -2.26 6.64
N GLU A 108 6.98 -1.56 5.52
CA GLU A 108 8.21 -0.88 5.14
C GLU A 108 7.89 0.49 4.57
N ARG A 109 8.72 1.49 4.89
CA ARG A 109 8.67 2.76 4.15
C ARG A 109 9.29 2.58 2.78
N ALA A 110 8.59 3.03 1.74
CA ALA A 110 9.17 3.05 0.42
C ALA A 110 10.37 4.00 0.40
N ALA A 111 11.56 3.47 0.11
CA ALA A 111 12.76 4.28 -0.04
C ALA A 111 12.60 5.26 -1.22
N ARG A 112 13.21 6.44 -1.12
CA ARG A 112 13.37 7.30 -2.29
C ARG A 112 14.23 6.56 -3.30
N ARG A 113 13.75 6.40 -4.54
CA ARG A 113 14.65 6.03 -5.63
C ARG A 113 15.53 7.25 -5.92
N ARG A 114 16.84 7.09 -5.80
CA ARG A 114 17.77 8.04 -6.41
C ARG A 114 17.57 7.89 -7.92
N VAL A 115 17.04 8.91 -8.56
CA VAL A 115 17.06 9.00 -10.01
C VAL A 115 18.52 9.29 -10.35
N SER A 116 19.24 8.28 -10.81
CA SER A 116 20.53 8.42 -11.49
C SER A 116 20.28 8.71 -12.96
#